data_AF-A0A0S4QVJ3-F1
#
_entry.id   AF-A0A0S4QVJ3-F1
#
_cell.length_a   1.000
_cell.length_b   1.000
_cell.length_c   1.000
_cell.angle_alpha   90.00
_cell.angle_beta   90.00
_cell.angle_gamma   90.00
#
_symmetry.space_group_name_H-M   'P 1'
#
loop_
_entity.id
_entity.type
_entity.pdbx_description
1 polymer ?
#
loop_
_entity_poly.entity_id
_entity_poly.type
_entity_poly.pdbx_seq_one_letter_code
_entity_poly.pdbx_strand_id
1 'polypeptide(L)'
;MAGTIADVKAQLDEAFRRTEEVTGQLEGALNMIEEAQAMVVAATDGSEHLAVEQLTSALVETRDSLENALAALGSAVQEVKVYRDTL
;
A
#
# COMPACT_ATOMS: atom_id res chain seq x y z
N MET A 1 -2.95 2.11 -38.57
CA MET A 1 -2.61 2.86 -37.34
C MET A 1 -3.62 2.63 -36.18
N ALA A 2 -4.62 1.74 -36.31
CA ALA A 2 -5.54 1.43 -35.21
C ALA A 2 -5.00 0.37 -34.21
N GLY A 3 -4.02 -0.44 -34.61
CA GLY A 3 -3.45 -1.49 -33.75
C GLY A 3 -2.68 -0.95 -32.54
N THR A 4 -1.91 0.13 -32.72
CA THR A 4 -1.06 0.68 -31.65
C THR A 4 -1.84 1.32 -30.50
N ILE A 5 -2.97 1.97 -30.77
CA ILE A 5 -3.80 2.58 -29.70
C ILE A 5 -4.54 1.51 -28.89
N ALA A 6 -5.03 0.47 -29.57
CA ALA A 6 -5.67 -0.66 -28.90
C ALA A 6 -4.68 -1.42 -28.00
N ASP A 7 -3.44 -1.62 -28.47
CA ASP A 7 -2.38 -2.26 -27.70
C ASP A 7 -1.96 -1.42 -26.49
N VAL A 8 -1.83 -0.10 -26.64
CA VAL A 8 -1.54 0.83 -25.53
C VAL A 8 -2.65 0.79 -24.49
N LYS A 9 -3.92 0.77 -24.91
CA LYS A 9 -5.07 0.65 -24.00
C LYS A 9 -5.03 -0.66 -23.22
N ALA A 10 -4.76 -1.78 -23.89
CA ALA A 10 -4.64 -3.09 -23.24
C ALA A 10 -3.50 -3.14 -22.20
N GLN A 11 -2.36 -2.52 -22.51
CA GLN A 11 -1.23 -2.41 -21.56
C GLN A 11 -1.58 -1.54 -20.36
N LEU A 12 -2.32 -0.43 -20.54
CA LEU A 12 -2.80 0.40 -19.43
C LEU A 12 -3.79 -0.36 -18.55
N ASP A 13 -4.74 -1.09 -19.14
CA ASP A 13 -5.72 -1.86 -18.39
C ASP A 13 -5.05 -2.96 -17.54
N GLU A 14 -4.00 -3.59 -18.05
CA GLU A 14 -3.18 -4.54 -17.30
C GLU A 14 -2.39 -3.85 -16.17
N ALA A 15 -1.81 -2.68 -16.43
CA ALA A 15 -1.12 -1.90 -15.42
C ALA A 15 -2.07 -1.48 -14.27
N PHE A 16 -3.32 -1.13 -14.58
CA PHE A 16 -4.33 -0.84 -13.56
C PHE A 16 -4.67 -2.04 -12.70
N ARG A 17 -4.94 -3.20 -13.32
CA ARG A 17 -5.25 -4.42 -12.59
C ARG A 17 -4.11 -4.79 -11.63
N ARG A 18 -2.87 -4.72 -12.11
CA ARG A 18 -1.69 -4.96 -11.27
C ARG A 18 -1.55 -3.95 -10.14
N THR A 19 -1.94 -2.70 -10.37
CA THR A 19 -1.89 -1.68 -9.32
C THR A 19 -2.97 -1.89 -8.25
N GLU A 20 -4.16 -2.32 -8.66
CA GLU A 20 -5.25 -2.68 -7.72
C GLU A 20 -4.83 -3.89 -6.86
N GLU A 21 -4.17 -4.90 -7.44
CA GLU A 21 -3.62 -6.03 -6.69
C GLU A 21 -2.56 -5.59 -5.67
N VAL A 22 -1.62 -4.72 -6.06
CA VAL A 22 -0.57 -4.20 -5.16
C VAL A 22 -1.17 -3.35 -4.04
N THR A 23 -2.19 -2.54 -4.34
CA THR A 23 -2.93 -1.74 -3.35
C THR A 23 -3.57 -2.66 -2.31
N GLY A 24 -4.26 -3.72 -2.75
CA GLY A 24 -4.88 -4.68 -1.82
C GLY A 24 -3.86 -5.45 -0.96
N GLN A 25 -2.67 -5.76 -1.51
CA GLN A 25 -1.59 -6.36 -0.73
C GLN A 25 -1.04 -5.40 0.34
N LEU A 26 -0.90 -4.12 0.01
CA LEU A 26 -0.48 -3.07 0.93
C LEU A 26 -1.48 -2.89 2.08
N GLU A 27 -2.78 -2.84 1.77
CA GLU A 27 -3.85 -2.79 2.78
C GLU A 27 -3.82 -4.02 3.71
N GLY A 28 -3.60 -5.21 3.15
CA GLY A 28 -3.42 -6.43 3.94
C GLY A 28 -2.20 -6.38 4.88
N ALA A 29 -1.08 -5.85 4.40
CA ALA A 29 0.12 -5.68 5.21
C ALA A 29 -0.07 -4.66 6.34
N LEU A 30 -0.81 -3.57 6.10
CA LEU A 30 -1.18 -2.60 7.13
C LEU A 30 -1.99 -3.25 8.25
N ASN A 31 -3.01 -4.04 7.90
CA ASN A 31 -3.82 -4.75 8.90
C ASN A 31 -2.97 -5.71 9.75
N MET A 32 -2.05 -6.47 9.12
CA MET A 32 -1.15 -7.37 9.86
C MET A 32 -0.22 -6.62 10.82
N ILE A 33 0.22 -5.42 10.44
CA ILE A 33 1.04 -4.55 11.31
C ILE A 33 0.23 -4.07 12.51
N GLU A 34 -1.03 -3.66 12.31
CA GLU A 34 -1.92 -3.24 13.40
C GLU A 34 -2.17 -4.39 14.39
N GLU A 35 -2.42 -5.61 13.89
CA GLU A 35 -2.58 -6.81 14.73
C GLU A 35 -1.29 -7.12 15.51
N ALA A 36 -0.13 -7.02 14.85
CA ALA A 36 1.16 -7.23 15.51
C ALA A 36 1.43 -6.17 16.60
N GLN A 37 1.11 -4.91 16.36
CA GLN A 37 1.20 -3.85 17.37
C GLN A 37 0.30 -4.16 18.57
N ALA A 38 -0.94 -4.58 18.33
CA ALA A 38 -1.88 -4.93 19.41
C ALA A 38 -1.41 -6.13 20.24
N MET A 39 -0.87 -7.17 19.60
CA MET A 39 -0.30 -8.33 20.29
C MET A 39 0.94 -7.97 21.11
N VAL A 40 1.82 -7.13 20.57
CA VAL A 40 3.00 -6.64 21.29
C VAL A 40 2.58 -5.84 22.52
N VAL A 41 1.62 -4.92 22.41
CA VAL A 41 1.11 -4.16 23.56
C VAL A 41 0.49 -5.10 24.62
N ALA A 42 -0.29 -6.09 24.21
CA ALA A 42 -0.92 -7.04 25.14
C ALA A 42 0.09 -7.98 25.83
N ALA A 43 1.15 -8.40 25.14
CA ALA A 43 2.15 -9.33 25.67
C ALA A 43 3.10 -8.69 26.69
N THR A 44 3.09 -7.36 26.82
CA THR A 44 4.19 -6.60 27.43
C THR A 44 3.77 -5.80 28.65
N ASP A 45 2.54 -6.03 29.11
CA ASP A 45 1.93 -5.53 30.34
C ASP A 45 2.62 -6.05 31.63
N GLY A 46 3.95 -6.27 31.61
CA GLY A 46 4.71 -6.66 32.80
C GLY A 46 6.19 -7.03 32.68
N SER A 47 6.88 -7.06 31.52
CA SER A 47 8.27 -7.57 31.51
C SER A 47 9.34 -6.95 30.58
N GLU A 48 9.04 -6.32 29.45
CA GLU A 48 10.11 -5.70 28.61
C GLU A 48 9.67 -4.39 27.92
N HIS A 49 9.44 -3.34 28.70
CA HIS A 49 8.89 -2.07 28.20
C HIS A 49 9.72 -1.42 27.08
N LEU A 50 11.05 -1.47 27.16
CA LEU A 50 11.95 -0.73 26.27
C LEU A 50 12.09 -1.35 24.87
N ALA A 51 12.20 -2.67 24.77
CA ALA A 51 12.24 -3.38 23.48
C ALA A 51 10.91 -3.25 22.73
N VAL A 52 9.83 -3.11 23.50
CA VAL A 52 8.46 -3.02 23.01
C VAL A 52 8.17 -1.62 22.51
N GLU A 53 8.55 -0.58 23.24
CA GLU A 53 8.48 0.79 22.74
C GLU A 53 9.23 0.95 21.42
N GLN A 54 10.40 0.32 21.28
CA GLN A 54 11.17 0.31 20.03
C GLN A 54 10.45 -0.43 18.90
N LEU A 55 9.90 -1.62 19.18
CA LEU A 55 9.13 -2.39 18.19
C LEU A 55 7.85 -1.67 17.77
N THR A 56 7.10 -1.11 18.70
CA THR A 56 5.91 -0.31 18.42
C THR A 56 6.25 0.92 17.60
N SER A 57 7.34 1.63 17.94
CA SER A 57 7.80 2.79 17.15
C SER A 57 8.15 2.39 15.72
N ALA A 58 8.92 1.31 15.54
CA ALA A 58 9.30 0.81 14.21
C ALA A 58 8.08 0.36 13.39
N LEU A 59 7.08 -0.26 14.05
CA LEU A 59 5.84 -0.66 13.39
C LEU A 59 5.00 0.56 12.98
N VAL A 60 4.95 1.62 13.80
CA VAL A 60 4.27 2.88 13.46
C VAL A 60 4.94 3.55 12.28
N GLU A 61 6.27 3.69 12.29
CA GLU A 61 7.02 4.26 11.16
C GLU A 61 6.82 3.47 9.86
N THR A 62 6.76 2.15 9.97
CA THR A 62 6.48 1.27 8.82
C THR A 62 5.06 1.48 8.30
N ARG A 63 4.08 1.57 9.21
CA ARG A 63 2.67 1.85 8.87
C ARG A 63 2.56 3.19 8.12
N ASP A 64 3.13 4.25 8.67
CA ASP A 64 3.09 5.59 8.07
C ASP A 64 3.76 5.61 6.69
N SER A 65 4.87 4.88 6.52
CA SER A 65 5.55 4.74 5.23
C SER A 65 4.69 4.02 4.20
N LEU A 66 3.97 2.97 4.60
CA LEU A 66 3.06 2.23 3.74
C LEU A 66 1.82 3.06 3.37
N GLU A 67 1.24 3.81 4.31
CA GLU A 67 0.13 4.73 4.04
C GLU A 67 0.52 5.80 3.01
N ASN A 68 1.71 6.39 3.16
CA ASN A 68 2.23 7.36 2.20
C ASN A 68 2.46 6.74 0.81
N ALA A 69 3.02 5.52 0.75
CA ALA A 69 3.20 4.80 -0.49
C ALA A 69 1.86 4.48 -1.17
N LEU A 70 0.84 4.10 -0.40
CA LEU A 70 -0.50 3.82 -0.89
C LEU A 70 -1.16 5.10 -1.46
N ALA A 71 -1.03 6.22 -0.78
CA ALA A 71 -1.55 7.51 -1.24
C ALA A 71 -0.87 7.97 -2.54
N ALA A 72 0.46 7.81 -2.63
CA ALA A 72 1.22 8.12 -3.84
C ALA A 72 0.81 7.21 -5.01
N LEU A 73 0.64 5.92 -4.76
CA LEU A 73 0.18 4.95 -5.74
C LEU A 73 -1.23 5.29 -6.25
N GLY A 74 -2.15 5.61 -5.34
CA GLY A 74 -3.52 6.04 -5.68
C GLY A 74 -3.53 7.30 -6.56
N SER A 75 -2.67 8.28 -6.26
CA SER A 75 -2.53 9.49 -7.06
C SER A 75 -2.00 9.19 -8.47
N ALA A 76 -0.94 8.37 -8.56
CA ALA A 76 -0.37 7.96 -9.85
C ALA A 76 -1.38 7.19 -10.71
N VAL A 77 -2.15 6.28 -10.11
CA VAL A 77 -3.26 5.58 -10.79
C VAL A 77 -4.27 6.56 -11.33
N GLN A 78 -4.67 7.55 -10.54
CA GLN A 78 -5.67 8.52 -10.94
C GLN A 78 -5.17 9.38 -12.13
N GLU A 79 -3.92 9.82 -12.11
CA GLU A 79 -3.32 10.57 -13.23
C GLU A 79 -3.32 9.75 -14.53
N VAL A 80 -2.93 8.48 -14.44
CA VAL A 80 -2.93 7.57 -15.60
C VAL A 80 -4.36 7.30 -16.09
N LYS A 81 -5.36 7.21 -15.18
CA LYS A 81 -6.78 7.04 -15.56
C LYS A 81 -7.28 8.24 -16.35
N VAL A 82 -6.98 9.45 -15.86
CA VAL A 82 -7.34 10.70 -16.55
C VAL A 82 -6.68 10.75 -17.93
N TYR A 83 -5.39 10.44 -18.04
CA TYR A 83 -4.70 10.41 -19.33
C TYR A 83 -5.32 9.40 -20.30
N ARG A 84 -5.62 8.18 -19.85
CA ARG A 84 -6.30 7.16 -20.66
C ARG A 84 -7.65 7.67 -21.19
N ASP A 85 -8.44 8.31 -20.35
CA ASP A 85 -9.79 8.76 -20.70
C ASP A 85 -9.78 9.97 -21.67
N THR A 86 -8.63 10.65 -21.80
CA THR A 86 -8.41 11.74 -22.76
C THR A 86 -7.88 11.31 -24.13
N LEU A 87 -7.47 10.03 -24.28
CA LEU A 87 -7.00 9.44 -25.54
C LEU A 87 -8.16 8.86 -26.36
#